data_AF-A0A9D5UDE3-F1
#
_entry.id   AF-A0A9D5UDE3-F1
#
_cell.length_a   1.000
_cell.length_b   1.000
_cell.length_c   1.000
_cell.angle_alpha   90.00
_cell.angle_beta   90.00
_cell.angle_gamma   90.00
#
_symmetry.space_group_name_H-M   'P 1'
#
loop_
_entity.id
_entity.type
_entity.pdbx_description
1 polymer ?
#
loop_
_entity_poly.entity_id
_entity_poly.type
_entity_poly.pdbx_seq_one_letter_code
_entity_poly.pdbx_strand_id
1 'polypeptide(L)'
;MDRRPLSQVRADAVASLVRLVTAPDDASDGTFLRREVAARMIEARAHFITKDGRPDWSGRTYAYREFTREVFSDAGISREDAPTIQAAIRYHSGNLVRKVVPEEDLASAGFTLQESPRERSATRRAERSEATRLVESGGPLEGDDLARAVLLAASVLARASRGSVLGLPAVSRQDVEENLRSLSSRAAHLAGADG
;
A
#
# COMPACT_ATOMS: atom_id res chain seq x y z
N MET A 1 2.13 28.13 12.67
CA MET A 1 2.06 27.16 13.77
C MET A 1 3.35 27.30 14.55
N ASP A 2 3.27 27.62 15.84
CA ASP A 2 4.48 27.79 16.64
C ASP A 2 5.18 26.43 16.79
N ARG A 3 6.46 26.36 16.45
CA ARG A 3 7.18 25.09 16.35
C ARG A 3 7.68 24.70 17.74
N ARG A 4 7.21 23.57 18.26
CA ARG A 4 7.67 23.05 19.56
C ARG A 4 9.18 22.81 19.54
N PRO A 5 9.90 22.97 20.66
CA PRO A 5 11.33 22.68 20.71
C PRO A 5 11.63 21.22 20.31
N LEU A 6 12.73 21.00 19.57
CA LEU A 6 13.12 19.66 19.11
C LEU A 6 13.31 18.67 20.27
N SER A 7 13.76 19.15 21.44
CA SER A 7 13.89 18.36 22.66
C SER A 7 12.55 17.80 23.13
N GLN A 8 11.48 18.59 23.06
CA GLN A 8 10.13 18.15 23.42
C GLN A 8 9.59 17.14 22.39
N VAL A 9 9.80 17.42 21.09
CA VAL A 9 9.40 16.49 20.03
C VAL A 9 10.12 15.15 20.17
N ARG A 10 11.41 15.17 20.53
CA ARG A 10 12.20 13.96 20.83
C ARG A 10 11.61 13.17 21.99
N ALA A 11 11.35 13.83 23.11
CA ALA A 11 10.80 13.18 24.31
C ALA A 11 9.45 12.50 24.00
N ASP A 12 8.57 13.18 23.26
CA ASP A 12 7.29 12.62 22.85
C ASP A 12 7.43 11.44 21.88
N ALA A 13 8.38 11.51 20.94
CA ALA A 13 8.65 10.43 20.00
C ALA A 13 9.15 9.17 20.74
N VAL A 14 10.08 9.34 21.68
CA VAL A 14 10.58 8.25 22.54
C VAL A 14 9.43 7.66 23.36
N ALA A 15 8.64 8.49 24.05
CA ALA A 15 7.51 8.01 24.86
C ALA A 15 6.47 7.25 24.02
N SER A 16 6.20 7.70 22.79
CA SER A 16 5.27 7.03 21.88
C SER A 16 5.82 5.70 21.37
N LEU A 17 7.13 5.60 21.12
CA LEU A 17 7.79 4.35 20.76
C LEU A 17 7.78 3.35 21.91
N VAL A 18 8.08 3.80 23.13
CA VAL A 18 8.01 2.96 24.33
C VAL A 18 6.60 2.37 24.46
N ARG A 19 5.55 3.20 24.38
CA ARG A 19 4.16 2.71 24.40
C ARG A 19 3.88 1.70 23.28
N LEU A 20 4.38 1.94 22.07
CA LEU A 20 4.20 1.03 20.94
C LEU A 20 4.83 -0.34 21.19
N VAL A 21 6.04 -0.39 21.77
CA VAL A 21 6.77 -1.67 21.95
C VAL A 21 6.37 -2.41 23.23
N THR A 22 5.83 -1.71 24.23
CA THR A 22 5.32 -2.33 25.46
C THR A 22 3.84 -2.68 25.38
N ALA A 23 3.14 -2.31 24.30
CA ALA A 23 1.74 -2.64 24.12
C ALA A 23 1.57 -4.16 23.88
N PRO A 24 0.52 -4.79 24.44
CA PRO A 24 0.18 -6.18 24.14
C PRO A 24 -0.07 -6.39 22.64
N ASP A 25 0.31 -7.55 22.10
CA ASP A 25 0.14 -7.88 20.67
C ASP A 25 -1.33 -7.92 20.21
N ASP A 26 -2.26 -8.19 21.13
CA ASP A 26 -3.70 -8.22 20.91
C ASP A 26 -4.38 -6.85 21.09
N ALA A 27 -3.61 -5.81 21.40
CA ALA A 27 -4.14 -4.46 21.54
C ALA A 27 -4.67 -3.96 20.19
N SER A 28 -6.00 -3.81 20.10
CA SER A 28 -6.70 -3.17 18.97
C SER A 28 -6.14 -1.77 18.60
N ASP A 29 -5.38 -1.16 19.52
CA ASP A 29 -4.74 0.14 19.40
C ASP A 29 -3.39 0.16 18.66
N GLY A 30 -2.85 -0.98 18.21
CA GLY A 30 -1.54 -1.02 17.54
C GLY A 30 -1.47 -0.11 16.29
N THR A 31 -2.59 0.09 15.58
CA THR A 31 -2.66 1.06 14.47
C THR A 31 -2.62 2.50 14.95
N PHE A 32 -3.26 2.82 16.08
CA PHE A 32 -3.28 4.15 16.67
C PHE A 32 -1.86 4.54 17.14
N LEU A 33 -1.18 3.65 17.87
CA LEU A 33 0.17 3.89 18.38
C LEU A 33 1.18 4.12 17.24
N ARG A 34 1.12 3.33 16.16
CA ARG A 34 1.99 3.53 14.98
C ARG A 34 1.74 4.88 14.29
N ARG A 35 0.48 5.34 14.25
CA ARG A 35 0.15 6.67 13.71
C ARG A 35 0.65 7.78 14.61
N GLU A 36 0.57 7.61 15.93
CA GLU A 36 1.08 8.58 16.88
C GLU A 36 2.60 8.75 16.72
N VAL A 37 3.35 7.65 16.70
CA VAL A 37 4.79 7.69 16.43
C VAL A 37 5.08 8.35 15.08
N ALA A 38 4.35 7.96 14.03
CA ALA A 38 4.53 8.57 12.71
C ALA A 38 4.30 10.09 12.71
N ALA A 39 3.34 10.59 13.48
CA ALA A 39 3.07 12.02 13.62
C ALA A 39 4.24 12.75 14.30
N ARG A 40 4.77 12.22 15.42
CA ARG A 40 5.93 12.81 16.11
C ARG A 40 7.18 12.82 15.23
N MET A 41 7.40 11.74 14.47
CA MET A 41 8.53 11.65 13.54
C MET A 41 8.40 12.64 12.37
N ILE A 42 7.20 12.89 11.86
CA ILE A 42 6.96 13.92 10.83
C ILE A 42 7.17 15.32 11.40
N GLU A 43 6.69 15.59 12.60
CA GLU A 43 6.91 16.87 13.26
C GLU A 43 8.40 17.15 13.44
N ALA A 44 9.18 16.14 13.83
CA ALA A 44 10.63 16.26 13.94
C ALA A 44 11.30 16.68 12.62
N ARG A 45 10.82 16.19 11.46
CA ARG A 45 11.37 16.55 10.13
C ARG A 45 11.40 18.04 9.86
N ALA A 46 10.47 18.78 10.46
CA ALA A 46 10.41 20.22 10.32
C ALA A 46 11.75 20.88 10.79
N HIS A 47 12.39 20.33 11.81
CA HIS A 47 13.63 20.85 12.41
C HIS A 47 14.90 20.59 11.61
N PHE A 48 14.85 19.72 10.62
CA PHE A 48 16.02 19.36 9.82
C PHE A 48 15.91 20.01 8.46
N ILE A 49 16.99 20.65 8.04
CA ILE A 49 17.01 21.47 6.84
C ILE A 49 17.82 20.76 5.75
N THR A 50 17.27 20.72 4.54
CA THR A 50 17.92 20.20 3.34
C THR A 50 18.93 21.20 2.77
N LYS A 51 19.71 20.79 1.77
CA LYS A 51 20.72 21.67 1.15
C LYS A 51 20.12 22.90 0.45
N ASP A 52 18.86 22.81 0.03
CA ASP A 52 18.09 23.91 -0.58
C ASP A 52 17.38 24.79 0.46
N GLY A 53 17.65 24.62 1.75
CA GLY A 53 17.14 25.49 2.82
C GLY A 53 15.71 25.18 3.27
N ARG A 54 15.12 24.06 2.82
CA ARG A 54 13.76 23.65 3.15
C ARG A 54 13.73 22.60 4.27
N PRO A 55 12.60 22.40 4.96
CA PRO A 55 12.46 21.29 5.87
C PRO A 55 12.58 19.93 5.16
N ASP A 56 13.22 18.96 5.81
CA ASP A 56 13.44 17.61 5.28
C ASP A 56 12.21 16.72 5.45
N TRP A 57 11.13 17.08 4.77
CA TRP A 57 9.89 16.30 4.76
C TRP A 57 10.08 14.87 4.23
N SER A 58 11.17 14.61 3.49
CA SER A 58 11.53 13.28 2.99
C SER A 58 12.23 12.39 4.03
N GLY A 59 12.81 12.98 5.08
CA GLY A 59 13.60 12.28 6.10
C GLY A 59 14.92 11.71 5.57
N ARG A 60 15.55 12.38 4.59
CA ARG A 60 16.78 11.90 3.90
C ARG A 60 18.06 12.61 4.34
N THR A 61 17.99 13.60 5.19
CA THR A 61 19.19 14.28 5.72
C THR A 61 19.94 13.39 6.71
N TYR A 62 21.26 13.58 6.81
CA TYR A 62 22.07 12.85 7.80
C TYR A 62 21.62 13.15 9.23
N ALA A 63 21.38 14.42 9.54
CA ALA A 63 20.97 14.87 10.87
C ALA A 63 19.63 14.23 11.31
N TYR A 64 18.62 14.16 10.43
CA TYR A 64 17.37 13.48 10.75
C TYR A 64 17.55 11.96 10.94
N ARG A 65 18.44 11.32 10.17
CA ARG A 65 18.76 9.90 10.36
C ARG A 65 19.44 9.65 11.71
N GLU A 66 20.35 10.52 12.13
CA GLU A 66 21.00 10.42 13.44
C GLU A 66 19.97 10.57 14.55
N PHE A 67 19.14 11.61 14.50
CA PHE A 67 18.02 11.82 15.40
C PHE A 67 17.12 10.58 15.49
N THR A 68 16.78 9.98 14.35
CA THR A 68 15.95 8.76 14.33
C THR A 68 16.65 7.58 15.02
N ARG A 69 17.97 7.43 14.85
CA ARG A 69 18.72 6.37 15.54
C ARG A 69 18.75 6.60 17.05
N GLU A 70 18.99 7.82 17.49
CA GLU A 70 18.99 8.20 18.91
C GLU A 70 17.62 7.93 19.53
N VAL A 71 16.54 8.38 18.91
CA VAL A 71 15.16 8.15 19.37
C VAL A 71 14.84 6.67 19.53
N PHE A 72 15.25 5.82 18.58
CA PHE A 72 15.05 4.37 18.69
C PHE A 72 15.91 3.76 19.80
N SER A 73 17.16 4.20 19.93
CA SER A 73 18.07 3.76 20.99
C SER A 73 17.54 4.12 22.38
N ASP A 74 17.05 5.34 22.57
CA ASP A 74 16.48 5.81 23.84
C ASP A 74 15.19 5.09 24.20
N ALA A 75 14.43 4.63 23.21
CA ALA A 75 13.24 3.81 23.41
C ALA A 75 13.58 2.34 23.73
N GLY A 76 14.86 1.98 23.83
CA GLY A 76 15.32 0.61 24.10
C GLY A 76 15.16 -0.34 22.92
N ILE A 77 14.95 0.17 21.71
CA ILE A 77 14.75 -0.65 20.52
C ILE A 77 16.11 -1.11 19.98
N SER A 78 16.29 -2.43 19.86
CA SER A 78 17.51 -3.02 19.35
C SER A 78 17.73 -2.68 17.86
N ARG A 79 18.98 -2.81 17.39
CA ARG A 79 19.31 -2.64 15.96
C ARG A 79 18.63 -3.69 15.07
N GLU A 80 18.30 -4.85 15.64
CA GLU A 80 17.66 -5.97 14.93
C GLU A 80 16.16 -5.72 14.75
N ASP A 81 15.50 -5.12 15.75
CA ASP A 81 14.06 -4.84 15.72
C ASP A 81 13.70 -3.53 15.00
N ALA A 82 14.64 -2.58 14.97
CA ALA A 82 14.42 -1.25 14.40
C ALA A 82 13.90 -1.28 12.94
N PRO A 83 14.42 -2.11 12.01
CA PRO A 83 13.90 -2.17 10.64
C PRO A 83 12.42 -2.53 10.55
N THR A 84 11.97 -3.50 11.37
CA THR A 84 10.57 -3.97 11.40
C THR A 84 9.63 -2.87 11.89
N ILE A 85 9.99 -2.21 13.00
CA ILE A 85 9.21 -1.12 13.58
C ILE A 85 9.20 0.09 12.63
N GLN A 86 10.35 0.43 12.03
CA GLN A 86 10.45 1.51 11.04
C GLN A 86 9.58 1.25 9.80
N ALA A 87 9.52 0.01 9.31
CA ALA A 87 8.66 -0.34 8.18
C ALA A 87 7.17 -0.11 8.51
N ALA A 88 6.74 -0.52 9.71
CA ALA A 88 5.37 -0.30 10.18
C ALA A 88 5.02 1.19 10.31
N ILE A 89 5.93 1.99 10.88
CA ILE A 89 5.74 3.45 11.01
C ILE A 89 5.72 4.14 9.64
N ARG A 90 6.62 3.75 8.73
CA ARG A 90 6.78 4.38 7.40
C ARG A 90 5.49 4.39 6.59
N TYR A 91 4.70 3.31 6.66
CA TYR A 91 3.39 3.25 6.02
C TYR A 91 2.45 4.37 6.50
N HIS A 92 2.42 4.64 7.80
CA HIS A 92 1.63 5.71 8.37
C HIS A 92 2.24 7.08 8.08
N SER A 93 3.56 7.23 8.15
CA SER A 93 4.23 8.49 7.83
C SER A 93 3.95 8.94 6.39
N GLY A 94 3.96 8.04 5.42
CA GLY A 94 3.65 8.39 4.03
C GLY A 94 2.24 8.94 3.84
N ASN A 95 1.26 8.45 4.61
CA ASN A 95 -0.12 8.94 4.56
C ASN A 95 -0.31 10.24 5.35
N LEU A 96 0.36 10.38 6.49
CA LEU A 96 0.25 11.56 7.35
C LEU A 96 0.95 12.78 6.73
N VAL A 97 2.13 12.61 6.14
CA VAL A 97 2.90 13.74 5.60
C VAL A 97 2.10 14.50 4.54
N ARG A 98 1.33 13.80 3.71
CA ARG A 98 0.45 14.40 2.69
C ARG A 98 -0.72 15.21 3.27
N LYS A 99 -1.10 14.96 4.52
CA LYS A 99 -2.22 15.66 5.19
C LYS A 99 -1.79 16.90 5.95
N VAL A 100 -0.53 16.93 6.40
CA VAL A 100 -0.06 17.95 7.35
C VAL A 100 0.99 18.88 6.73
N VAL A 101 1.60 18.50 5.61
CA VAL A 101 2.59 19.30 4.91
C VAL A 101 1.93 20.01 3.73
N PRO A 102 2.19 21.30 3.51
CA PRO A 102 1.72 22.03 2.33
C PRO A 102 2.11 21.35 1.02
N GLU A 103 1.26 21.49 0.00
CA GLU A 103 1.43 20.82 -1.29
C GLU A 103 2.72 21.21 -2.01
N GLU A 104 3.08 22.50 -1.96
CA GLU A 104 4.32 23.09 -2.47
C GLU A 104 5.59 22.45 -1.89
N ASP A 105 5.55 22.13 -0.60
CA ASP A 105 6.63 21.47 0.13
C ASP A 105 6.70 19.96 -0.20
N LEU A 106 5.55 19.32 -0.41
CA LEU A 106 5.47 17.91 -0.81
C LEU A 106 6.08 17.68 -2.20
N ALA A 107 5.73 18.52 -3.17
CA ALA A 107 6.28 18.45 -4.53
C ALA A 107 7.80 18.63 -4.50
N SER A 108 8.28 19.63 -3.75
CA SER A 108 9.71 19.90 -3.56
C SER A 108 10.45 18.74 -2.89
N ALA A 109 9.80 18.03 -1.97
CA ALA A 109 10.35 16.85 -1.31
C ALA A 109 10.26 15.56 -2.17
N GLY A 110 9.78 15.66 -3.42
CA GLY A 110 9.68 14.55 -4.36
C GLY A 110 8.50 13.61 -4.13
N PHE A 111 7.45 14.07 -3.43
CA PHE A 111 6.19 13.34 -3.33
C PHE A 111 5.34 13.59 -4.58
N THR A 112 4.93 12.52 -5.25
CA THR A 112 3.92 12.61 -6.31
C THR A 112 2.58 13.01 -5.68
N LEU A 113 2.01 14.12 -6.15
CA LEU A 113 0.73 14.68 -5.71
C LEU A 113 -0.47 13.85 -6.18
N GLN A 114 -0.28 13.05 -7.24
CA GLN A 114 -1.39 12.45 -7.98
C GLN A 114 -2.09 11.26 -7.33
N GLU A 115 -1.60 10.67 -6.23
CA GLU A 115 -2.39 9.69 -5.46
C GLU A 115 -1.61 9.18 -4.24
N SER A 116 -2.25 9.16 -3.07
CA SER A 116 -1.71 8.49 -1.90
C SER A 116 -1.61 6.97 -2.15
N PRO A 117 -0.63 6.26 -1.55
CA PRO A 117 -0.60 4.78 -1.58
C PRO A 117 -1.89 4.13 -1.09
N ARG A 118 -2.64 4.83 -0.22
CA ARG A 118 -3.96 4.41 0.26
C ARG A 118 -5.02 4.52 -0.83
N GLU A 119 -5.04 5.60 -1.61
CA GLU A 119 -5.91 5.70 -2.80
C GLU A 119 -5.53 4.62 -3.82
N ARG A 120 -4.25 4.46 -4.16
CA ARG A 120 -3.81 3.34 -5.04
C ARG A 120 -4.16 1.94 -4.51
N SER A 121 -4.26 1.76 -3.19
CA SER A 121 -4.68 0.50 -2.58
C SER A 121 -6.21 0.37 -2.50
N ALA A 122 -6.93 1.47 -2.35
CA ALA A 122 -8.38 1.53 -2.33
C ALA A 122 -8.94 1.37 -3.75
N THR A 123 -8.36 2.04 -4.75
CA THR A 123 -8.61 1.86 -6.18
C THR A 123 -8.36 0.41 -6.58
N ARG A 124 -7.18 -0.15 -6.26
CA ARG A 124 -6.91 -1.58 -6.54
C ARG A 124 -7.84 -2.56 -5.81
N ARG A 125 -8.37 -2.20 -4.64
CA ARG A 125 -9.38 -3.01 -3.94
C ARG A 125 -10.77 -2.84 -4.53
N ALA A 126 -11.13 -1.65 -4.98
CA ALA A 126 -12.38 -1.35 -5.67
C ALA A 126 -12.41 -2.07 -7.02
N GLU A 127 -11.34 -1.97 -7.82
CA GLU A 127 -11.15 -2.69 -9.09
C GLU A 127 -11.22 -4.21 -8.91
N ARG A 128 -10.59 -4.74 -7.84
CA ARG A 128 -10.71 -6.18 -7.50
C ARG A 128 -12.12 -6.56 -7.09
N SER A 129 -12.78 -5.75 -6.27
CA SER A 129 -14.17 -6.02 -5.84
C SER A 129 -15.15 -5.92 -6.99
N GLU A 130 -14.91 -5.05 -7.97
CA GLU A 130 -15.75 -4.88 -9.16
C GLU A 130 -15.59 -6.07 -10.11
N ALA A 131 -14.35 -6.51 -10.36
CA ALA A 131 -14.09 -7.74 -11.13
C ALA A 131 -14.68 -8.98 -10.46
N THR A 132 -14.64 -9.08 -9.12
CA THR A 132 -15.28 -10.18 -8.38
C THR A 132 -16.80 -10.10 -8.43
N ARG A 133 -17.40 -8.91 -8.26
CA ARG A 133 -18.86 -8.71 -8.39
C ARG A 133 -19.38 -9.03 -9.78
N LEU A 134 -18.61 -8.74 -10.82
CA LEU A 134 -18.95 -9.07 -12.21
C LEU A 134 -19.09 -10.59 -12.43
N VAL A 135 -18.34 -11.39 -11.67
CA VAL A 135 -18.40 -12.86 -11.71
C VAL A 135 -19.48 -13.42 -10.78
N GLU A 136 -19.75 -12.77 -9.65
CA GLU A 136 -20.68 -13.24 -8.62
C GLU A 136 -22.15 -12.83 -8.82
N SER A 137 -22.43 -11.83 -9.67
CA SER A 137 -23.78 -11.25 -9.80
C SER A 137 -24.85 -12.22 -10.31
N GLY A 138 -24.46 -13.33 -10.95
CA GLY A 138 -25.34 -14.43 -11.38
C GLY A 138 -26.38 -14.07 -12.45
N GLY A 139 -26.56 -12.80 -12.77
CA GLY A 139 -27.44 -12.29 -13.82
C GLY A 139 -26.74 -12.21 -15.18
N PRO A 140 -27.52 -12.01 -16.27
CA PRO A 140 -26.95 -11.77 -17.58
C PRO A 140 -26.08 -10.49 -17.58
N LEU A 141 -24.93 -10.56 -18.26
CA LEU A 141 -24.07 -9.41 -18.49
C LEU A 141 -24.54 -8.66 -19.74
N GLU A 142 -24.69 -7.34 -19.62
CA GLU A 142 -25.17 -6.47 -20.70
C GLU A 142 -24.27 -5.23 -20.85
N GLY A 143 -24.31 -4.59 -22.02
CA GLY A 143 -23.61 -3.33 -22.29
C GLY A 143 -22.11 -3.35 -21.95
N ASP A 144 -21.65 -2.33 -21.22
CA ASP A 144 -20.25 -2.15 -20.86
C ASP A 144 -19.71 -3.24 -19.92
N ASP A 145 -20.59 -3.90 -19.15
CA ASP A 145 -20.20 -4.99 -18.25
C ASP A 145 -19.86 -6.26 -19.03
N LEU A 146 -20.59 -6.54 -20.10
CA LEU A 146 -20.26 -7.63 -21.03
C LEU A 146 -18.92 -7.37 -21.72
N ALA A 147 -18.71 -6.16 -22.25
CA ALA A 147 -17.45 -5.79 -22.90
C ALA A 147 -16.25 -5.93 -21.95
N ARG A 148 -16.40 -5.47 -20.70
CA ARG A 148 -15.38 -5.61 -19.65
C ARG A 148 -15.11 -7.07 -19.29
N ALA A 149 -16.14 -7.90 -19.14
CA ALA A 149 -15.97 -9.31 -18.83
C ALA A 149 -15.18 -10.06 -19.93
N VAL A 150 -15.49 -9.79 -21.21
CA VAL A 150 -14.78 -10.40 -22.35
C VAL A 150 -13.32 -9.97 -22.38
N LEU A 151 -13.03 -8.68 -22.20
CA LEU A 151 -11.65 -8.18 -22.13
C LEU A 151 -10.86 -8.79 -20.97
N LEU A 152 -11.49 -8.92 -19.80
CA LEU A 152 -10.88 -9.55 -18.64
C LEU A 152 -10.54 -11.03 -18.92
N ALA A 153 -11.50 -11.79 -19.45
CA ALA A 153 -11.28 -13.18 -19.84
C ALA A 153 -10.14 -13.33 -20.85
N ALA A 154 -10.10 -12.49 -21.89
CA ALA A 154 -9.02 -12.48 -22.87
C ALA A 154 -7.65 -12.19 -22.23
N SER A 155 -7.58 -11.21 -21.32
CA SER A 155 -6.33 -10.85 -20.63
C SER A 155 -5.79 -11.97 -19.72
N VAL A 156 -6.69 -12.73 -19.07
CA VAL A 156 -6.33 -13.87 -18.23
C VAL A 156 -5.83 -15.02 -19.10
N LEU A 157 -6.54 -15.34 -20.19
CA LEU A 157 -6.15 -16.39 -21.12
C LEU A 157 -4.81 -16.09 -21.81
N ALA A 158 -4.54 -14.83 -22.17
CA ALA A 158 -3.28 -14.42 -22.77
C ALA A 158 -2.06 -14.66 -21.87
N ARG A 159 -2.27 -14.73 -20.54
CA ARG A 159 -1.22 -15.01 -19.55
C ARG A 159 -1.11 -16.49 -19.20
N ALA A 160 -2.09 -17.30 -19.58
CA ALA A 160 -2.05 -18.75 -19.36
C ALA A 160 -1.10 -19.39 -20.40
N SER A 161 -0.27 -20.33 -19.94
CA SER A 161 0.61 -21.10 -20.82
C SER A 161 0.22 -22.57 -20.82
N ARG A 162 0.44 -23.26 -21.94
CA ARG A 162 0.26 -24.71 -22.02
C ARG A 162 1.07 -25.46 -20.96
N GLY A 163 2.29 -24.98 -20.67
CA GLY A 163 3.13 -25.55 -19.62
C GLY A 163 2.49 -25.45 -18.23
N SER A 164 1.84 -24.32 -17.92
CA SER A 164 1.12 -24.13 -16.65
C SER A 164 -0.05 -25.10 -16.50
N VAL A 165 -0.79 -25.38 -17.58
CA VAL A 165 -1.89 -26.35 -17.57
C VAL A 165 -1.38 -27.78 -17.40
N LEU A 166 -0.29 -28.14 -18.08
CA LEU A 166 0.33 -29.45 -17.95
C LEU A 166 0.94 -29.70 -16.56
N GLY A 167 1.32 -28.64 -15.85
CA GLY A 167 1.79 -28.73 -14.46
C GLY A 167 0.70 -29.03 -13.44
N LEU A 168 -0.58 -28.98 -13.82
CA LEU A 168 -1.70 -29.26 -12.91
C LEU A 168 -1.88 -30.77 -12.65
N PRO A 169 -2.43 -31.15 -11.48
CA PRO A 169 -2.91 -32.50 -11.22
C PRO A 169 -3.89 -32.97 -12.31
N ALA A 170 -3.92 -34.27 -12.58
CA ALA A 170 -4.69 -34.84 -13.69
C ALA A 170 -6.18 -34.44 -13.67
N VAL A 171 -6.82 -34.49 -12.49
CA VAL A 171 -8.22 -34.09 -12.29
C VAL A 171 -8.42 -32.61 -12.65
N SER A 172 -7.61 -31.71 -12.06
CA SER A 172 -7.70 -30.27 -12.33
C SER A 172 -7.37 -29.91 -13.78
N ARG A 173 -6.48 -30.68 -14.44
CA ARG A 173 -6.16 -30.49 -15.85
C ARG A 173 -7.35 -30.81 -16.74
N GLN A 174 -8.03 -31.93 -16.47
CA GLN A 174 -9.23 -32.33 -17.20
C GLN A 174 -10.32 -31.25 -17.08
N ASP A 175 -10.56 -30.75 -15.87
CA ASP A 175 -11.53 -29.68 -15.62
C ASP A 175 -11.17 -28.40 -16.38
N VAL A 176 -9.91 -27.98 -16.36
CA VAL A 176 -9.45 -26.79 -17.08
C VAL A 176 -9.62 -26.96 -18.59
N GLU A 177 -9.25 -28.09 -19.16
CA GLU A 177 -9.41 -28.34 -20.59
C GLU A 177 -10.87 -28.36 -21.02
N GLU A 178 -11.76 -28.96 -20.25
CA GLU A 178 -13.20 -28.96 -20.51
C GLU A 178 -13.78 -27.54 -20.48
N ASN A 179 -13.42 -26.75 -19.48
CA ASN A 179 -13.86 -25.36 -19.36
C ASN A 179 -13.32 -24.48 -20.49
N LEU A 180 -12.06 -24.68 -20.91
CA LEU A 180 -11.49 -23.97 -22.07
C LEU A 180 -12.21 -24.32 -23.37
N ARG A 181 -12.55 -25.60 -23.60
CA ARG A 181 -13.35 -26.02 -24.76
C ARG A 181 -14.74 -25.39 -24.75
N SER A 182 -15.42 -25.44 -23.61
CA SER A 182 -16.74 -24.83 -23.42
C SER A 182 -16.70 -23.31 -23.68
N LEU A 183 -15.70 -22.62 -23.13
CA LEU A 183 -15.49 -21.20 -23.34
C LEU A 183 -15.23 -20.87 -24.82
N SER A 184 -14.38 -21.64 -25.50
CA SER A 184 -14.09 -21.46 -26.93
C SER A 184 -15.34 -21.62 -27.79
N SER A 185 -16.15 -22.64 -27.52
CA SER A 185 -17.42 -22.88 -28.24
C SER A 185 -18.41 -21.73 -28.03
N ARG A 186 -18.58 -21.28 -26.78
CA ARG A 186 -19.46 -20.14 -26.47
C ARG A 186 -18.98 -18.84 -27.12
N ALA A 187 -17.66 -18.60 -27.12
CA ALA A 187 -17.08 -17.42 -27.74
C ALA A 187 -17.29 -17.42 -29.27
N ALA A 188 -17.13 -18.57 -29.93
CA ALA A 188 -17.39 -18.72 -31.36
C ALA A 188 -18.86 -18.42 -31.70
N HIS A 189 -19.79 -18.98 -30.92
CA HIS A 189 -21.22 -18.72 -31.06
C HIS A 189 -21.55 -17.23 -30.88
N LEU A 190 -21.01 -16.57 -29.84
CA LEU A 190 -21.23 -15.13 -29.59
C LEU A 190 -20.63 -14.22 -30.67
N ALA A 191 -19.51 -14.63 -31.27
CA ALA A 191 -18.89 -13.91 -32.38
C ALA A 191 -19.62 -14.11 -33.72
N GLY A 192 -20.66 -14.95 -33.75
CA GLY A 192 -21.38 -15.30 -34.98
C GLY A 192 -20.56 -16.15 -35.95
N ALA A 193 -19.55 -16.87 -35.46
CA ALA A 193 -18.64 -17.67 -36.29
C ALA A 193 -19.15 -19.10 -36.58
N ASP A 194 -20.33 -19.46 -36.07
CA ASP A 194 -21.01 -20.75 -36.30
C ASP A 194 -22.15 -20.64 -37.36
N GLY A 195 -22.05 -19.69 -38.30
CA GLY A 195 -22.96 -19.50 -39.43
C GLY A 195 -22.28 -19.65 -40.78
#